data_AF-A0A914SSL3-F1
#
_entry.id   AF-A0A914SSL3-F1
#
_cell.length_a   1.000
_cell.length_b   1.000
_cell.length_c   1.000
_cell.angle_alpha   90.00
_cell.angle_beta   90.00
_cell.angle_gamma   90.00
#
_symmetry.space_group_name_H-M   'P 1'
#
loop_
_entity.id
_entity.type
_entity.pdbx_description
1 polymer ?
#
loop_
_entity_poly.entity_id
_entity_poly.type
_entity_poly.pdbx_seq_one_letter_code
_entity_poly.pdbx_strand_id
1 'polypeptide(L)'
;MVKFIAEHAKNSTISAVRDQAITCLGNITADCDTCRKHVMKTTIFETILDLLQTPTTLSAKLRDHYAWTLRNIIHPSATAPHLNILLTEMEREKMFKIAIGLITLPPPDVSIIQGVELLHDWIMIDGEKSVGVSIVENETLMNHLLQILFKVLEILFLMMMM
;
A
#
# COMPACT_ATOMS: atom_id res chain seq x y z
N MET A 1 -23.86 0.33 2.76
CA MET A 1 -23.00 1.51 2.51
C MET A 1 -21.63 1.13 1.95
N VAL A 2 -20.73 0.48 2.70
CA VAL A 2 -19.36 0.11 2.23
C VAL A 2 -19.33 -0.58 0.86
N LYS A 3 -20.14 -1.63 0.65
CA LYS A 3 -20.25 -2.33 -0.64
C LYS A 3 -20.64 -1.41 -1.79
N PHE A 4 -21.56 -0.47 -1.55
CA PHE A 4 -22.02 0.49 -2.56
C PHE A 4 -20.91 1.45 -2.98
N ILE A 5 -20.10 1.93 -2.02
CA ILE A 5 -18.95 2.80 -2.28
C ILE A 5 -17.87 2.03 -3.06
N ALA A 6 -17.58 0.79 -2.67
CA ALA A 6 -16.60 -0.05 -3.36
C ALA A 6 -17.00 -0.35 -4.82
N GLU A 7 -18.28 -0.64 -5.08
CA GLU A 7 -18.79 -0.82 -6.44
C GLU A 7 -18.67 0.46 -7.29
N HIS A 8 -18.95 1.63 -6.70
CA HIS A 8 -18.79 2.90 -7.41
C HIS A 8 -17.32 3.21 -7.70
N ALA A 9 -16.42 2.94 -6.75
CA ALA A 9 -14.98 3.08 -6.96
C ALA A 9 -14.49 2.21 -8.13
N LYS A 10 -14.94 0.95 -8.21
CA LYS A 10 -14.56 0.01 -9.27
C LYS A 10 -15.13 0.39 -10.64
N ASN A 11 -16.41 0.75 -10.70
CA ASN A 11 -17.11 0.89 -11.98
C ASN A 11 -17.09 2.33 -12.54
N SER A 12 -16.68 3.33 -11.75
CA SER A 12 -16.68 4.73 -12.21
C SER A 12 -15.64 5.00 -13.29
N THR A 13 -16.09 5.47 -14.45
CA THR A 13 -15.22 6.00 -15.51
C THR A 13 -14.71 7.42 -15.21
N ILE A 14 -15.31 8.11 -14.24
CA ILE A 14 -14.91 9.46 -13.83
C ILE A 14 -13.85 9.35 -12.73
N SER A 15 -12.63 9.78 -13.04
CA SER A 15 -11.47 9.70 -12.14
C SER A 15 -11.73 10.36 -10.78
N ALA A 16 -12.30 11.56 -10.75
CA ALA A 16 -12.60 12.28 -9.51
C ALA A 16 -13.61 11.55 -8.60
N VAL A 17 -14.62 10.89 -9.18
CA VAL A 17 -15.61 10.11 -8.39
C VAL A 17 -14.95 8.86 -7.80
N ARG A 18 -14.08 8.21 -8.59
CA ARG A 18 -13.32 7.04 -8.11
C ARG A 18 -12.36 7.42 -6.99
N ASP A 19 -11.64 8.53 -7.13
CA ASP A 19 -10.75 9.06 -6.09
C ASP A 19 -11.51 9.30 -4.79
N GLN A 20 -12.63 10.04 -4.84
CA GLN A 20 -13.43 10.29 -3.65
C GLN A 20 -13.98 9.00 -3.01
N ALA A 21 -14.40 8.03 -3.81
CA ALA A 21 -14.89 6.75 -3.30
C ALA A 21 -13.77 5.94 -2.63
N ILE A 22 -12.58 5.90 -3.22
CA ILE A 22 -11.39 5.25 -2.65
C ILE A 22 -10.96 5.95 -1.36
N THR A 23 -10.81 7.28 -1.37
CA THR A 23 -10.46 8.06 -0.16
C THR A 23 -11.50 7.89 0.95
N CYS A 24 -12.79 7.84 0.62
CA CYS A 24 -13.85 7.57 1.58
C CYS A 24 -13.66 6.22 2.27
N LEU A 25 -13.32 5.18 1.50
CA LEU A 25 -13.03 3.86 2.06
C LEU A 25 -11.77 3.87 2.94
N GLY A 26 -10.73 4.60 2.55
CA GLY A 26 -9.53 4.76 3.37
C GLY A 26 -9.78 5.46 4.71
N ASN A 27 -10.68 6.46 4.73
CA ASN A 27 -11.12 7.09 5.97
C ASN A 27 -11.95 6.15 6.85
N ILE A 28 -12.81 5.33 6.24
CA ILE A 28 -13.61 4.33 6.96
C ILE A 28 -12.70 3.27 7.62
N THR A 29 -11.55 2.96 7.04
CA THR A 29 -10.65 1.90 7.54
C THR A 29 -9.56 2.37 8.47
N ALA A 30 -9.20 3.66 8.52
CA ALA A 30 -8.03 4.18 9.26
C ALA A 30 -7.94 3.66 10.71
N ASP A 31 -9.02 3.76 11.48
CA ASP A 31 -9.04 3.41 12.92
C ASP A 31 -10.21 2.49 13.31
N CYS A 32 -10.68 1.65 12.37
CA CYS A 32 -11.83 0.78 12.63
C CYS A 32 -11.58 -0.65 12.13
N ASP A 33 -11.22 -1.56 13.06
CA ASP A 33 -10.97 -2.98 12.78
C ASP A 33 -12.16 -3.68 12.11
N THR A 34 -13.36 -3.43 12.63
CA THR A 34 -14.58 -4.00 12.05
C THR A 34 -14.79 -3.46 10.64
N CYS A 35 -14.52 -2.18 10.39
CA CYS A 35 -14.67 -1.57 9.08
C CYS A 35 -13.66 -2.14 8.08
N ARG A 36 -12.39 -2.31 8.48
CA ARG A 36 -11.35 -3.01 7.69
C ARG A 36 -11.84 -4.37 7.22
N LYS A 37 -12.37 -5.20 8.12
CA LYS A 37 -12.95 -6.52 7.77
C LYS A 37 -14.07 -6.43 6.73
N HIS A 38 -14.92 -5.40 6.82
CA HIS A 38 -16.02 -5.23 5.86
C HIS A 38 -15.52 -4.73 4.50
N VAL A 39 -14.53 -3.84 4.49
CA VAL A 39 -13.92 -3.30 3.28
C VAL A 39 -13.09 -4.37 2.56
N MET A 40 -12.32 -5.17 3.29
CA MET A 40 -11.56 -6.33 2.76
C MET A 40 -12.45 -7.41 2.13
N LYS A 41 -13.72 -7.51 2.52
CA LYS A 41 -14.70 -8.42 1.90
C LYS A 41 -15.29 -7.89 0.59
N THR A 42 -14.86 -6.71 0.14
CA THR A 42 -15.26 -6.13 -1.15
C THR A 42 -14.13 -6.27 -2.17
N THR A 43 -14.40 -5.95 -3.44
CA THR A 43 -13.39 -6.00 -4.51
C THR A 43 -12.46 -4.79 -4.52
N ILE A 44 -12.55 -3.88 -3.54
CA ILE A 44 -11.79 -2.63 -3.58
C ILE A 44 -10.29 -2.86 -3.47
N PHE A 45 -9.87 -3.85 -2.67
CA PHE A 45 -8.47 -4.17 -2.47
C PHE A 45 -7.77 -4.53 -3.80
N GLU A 46 -8.32 -5.50 -4.52
CA GLU A 46 -7.87 -5.89 -5.87
C GLU A 46 -7.90 -4.69 -6.84
N THR A 47 -8.98 -3.89 -6.79
CA THR A 47 -9.13 -2.71 -7.64
C THR A 47 -8.01 -1.70 -7.41
N ILE A 48 -7.65 -1.42 -6.15
CA ILE A 48 -6.57 -0.48 -5.81
C ILE A 48 -5.21 -1.04 -6.22
N LEU A 49 -4.97 -2.34 -6.03
CA LEU A 49 -3.73 -2.99 -6.50
C LEU A 49 -3.56 -2.81 -8.02
N ASP A 50 -4.60 -3.10 -8.81
CA ASP A 50 -4.52 -3.00 -10.26
C ASP A 50 -4.31 -1.55 -10.74
N LEU A 51 -4.93 -0.58 -10.06
CA LEU A 51 -4.75 0.85 -10.33
C LEU A 51 -3.32 1.30 -10.06
N LEU A 52 -2.73 0.89 -8.92
CA LEU A 52 -1.37 1.23 -8.54
C LEU A 52 -0.31 0.51 -9.40
N GLN A 53 -0.63 -0.68 -9.92
CA GLN A 53 0.22 -1.42 -10.86
C GLN A 53 0.26 -0.84 -12.28
N THR A 54 -0.56 0.17 -12.59
CA THR A 54 -0.57 0.83 -13.91
C THR A 54 -0.05 2.28 -13.81
N PRO A 55 1.27 2.49 -13.54
CA PRO A 55 1.82 3.80 -13.18
C PRO A 55 1.54 4.93 -14.14
N THR A 56 1.45 4.66 -15.44
CA THR A 56 1.38 5.69 -16.47
C THR A 56 0.03 6.42 -16.51
N THR A 57 -0.97 5.94 -15.77
CA THR A 57 -2.35 6.47 -15.81
C THR A 57 -2.74 7.34 -14.61
N LEU A 58 -1.95 7.32 -13.53
CA LEU A 58 -2.26 8.06 -12.29
C LEU A 58 -1.30 9.23 -12.08
N SER A 59 -1.89 10.39 -11.79
CA SER A 59 -1.12 11.51 -11.22
C SER A 59 -0.48 11.11 -9.89
N ALA A 60 0.63 11.76 -9.52
CA ALA A 60 1.31 11.54 -8.24
C ALA A 60 0.35 11.60 -7.04
N LYS A 61 -0.50 12.63 -6.99
CA LYS A 61 -1.50 12.81 -5.92
C LYS A 61 -2.48 11.63 -5.79
N LEU A 62 -3.01 11.13 -6.91
CA LEU A 62 -3.92 9.98 -6.90
C LEU A 62 -3.22 8.72 -6.43
N ARG A 63 -1.96 8.55 -6.83
CA ARG A 63 -1.13 7.43 -6.42
C ARG A 63 -0.94 7.43 -4.89
N ASP A 64 -0.69 8.60 -4.30
CA ASP A 64 -0.55 8.74 -2.84
C ASP A 64 -1.84 8.41 -2.11
N HIS A 65 -2.97 8.95 -2.56
CA HIS A 65 -4.27 8.66 -1.95
C HIS A 65 -4.60 7.16 -2.00
N TYR A 66 -4.26 6.49 -3.11
CA TYR A 66 -4.56 5.08 -3.31
C TYR A 66 -3.62 4.20 -2.49
N ALA A 67 -2.33 4.55 -2.42
CA ALA A 67 -1.36 3.88 -1.57
C ALA A 67 -1.71 4.03 -0.08
N TRP A 68 -2.10 5.23 0.34
CA TRP A 68 -2.59 5.51 1.70
C TRP A 68 -3.84 4.71 2.03
N THR A 69 -4.80 4.65 1.10
CA THR A 69 -6.02 3.86 1.27
C THR A 69 -5.70 2.37 1.38
N LEU A 70 -4.81 1.86 0.51
CA LEU A 70 -4.35 0.49 0.53
C LEU A 70 -3.76 0.15 1.90
N ARG A 71 -2.85 0.99 2.40
CA ARG A 71 -2.24 0.87 3.73
C ARG A 71 -3.31 0.78 4.82
N ASN A 72 -4.27 1.70 4.86
CA ASN A 72 -5.31 1.67 5.90
C ASN A 72 -6.20 0.42 5.85
N ILE A 73 -6.40 -0.14 4.66
CA ILE A 73 -7.15 -1.39 4.49
C ILE A 73 -6.38 -2.57 5.09
N ILE A 74 -5.06 -2.60 4.92
CA ILE A 74 -4.19 -3.72 5.33
C ILE A 74 -3.47 -3.52 6.66
N HIS A 75 -3.59 -2.35 7.29
CA HIS A 75 -2.76 -2.01 8.42
C HIS A 75 -2.96 -3.02 9.56
N PRO A 76 -1.88 -3.64 10.07
CA PRO A 76 -1.97 -4.52 11.22
C PRO A 76 -2.46 -3.72 12.43
N SER A 77 -3.57 -4.13 13.03
CA SER A 77 -4.10 -3.44 14.20
C SER A 77 -3.53 -4.03 15.49
N ALA A 78 -2.98 -3.17 16.35
CA ALA A 78 -2.52 -3.59 17.69
C ALA A 78 -3.66 -4.18 18.55
N THR A 79 -4.92 -3.78 18.30
CA THR A 79 -6.11 -4.32 18.98
C THR A 79 -6.68 -5.58 18.32
N ALA A 80 -6.21 -5.91 17.11
CA ALA A 80 -6.55 -7.15 16.41
C ALA A 80 -5.29 -7.72 15.73
N PRO A 81 -4.29 -8.17 16.51
CA PRO A 81 -3.04 -8.73 15.97
C PRO A 81 -3.27 -10.03 15.19
N HIS A 82 -4.48 -10.57 15.22
CA HIS A 82 -4.91 -11.75 14.46
C HIS A 82 -5.92 -11.39 13.36
N LEU A 83 -5.98 -10.13 12.94
CA LEU A 83 -6.49 -9.85 11.60
C LEU A 83 -5.49 -10.50 10.64
N ASN A 84 -5.59 -11.83 10.49
CA ASN A 84 -4.93 -12.60 9.48
C ASN A 84 -5.49 -12.07 8.17
N ILE A 85 -4.91 -10.98 7.68
CA ILE A 85 -5.12 -10.51 6.33
C ILE A 85 -4.44 -11.60 5.51
N LEU A 86 -5.24 -12.61 5.17
CA LEU A 86 -4.84 -13.72 4.34
C LEU A 86 -4.78 -13.20 2.91
N LEU A 87 -3.76 -12.40 2.63
CA LEU A 87 -3.38 -12.06 1.28
C LEU A 87 -2.93 -13.34 0.60
N THR A 88 -3.42 -13.56 -0.62
CA THR A 88 -2.86 -14.54 -1.54
C THR A 88 -1.40 -14.20 -1.84
N GLU A 89 -0.63 -15.18 -2.29
CA GLU A 89 0.77 -14.96 -2.69
C GLU A 89 0.90 -13.90 -3.78
N MET A 90 0.00 -13.95 -4.76
CA MET A 90 -0.08 -12.95 -5.82
C MET A 90 -0.34 -11.54 -5.27
N GLU A 91 -1.29 -11.35 -4.36
CA GLU A 91 -1.55 -10.03 -3.76
C GLU A 91 -0.35 -9.50 -2.97
N ARG A 92 0.36 -10.38 -2.24
CA ARG A 92 1.60 -10.02 -1.54
C ARG A 92 2.68 -9.57 -2.52
N GLU A 93 2.87 -10.29 -3.62
CA GLU A 93 3.82 -9.93 -4.65
C GLU A 93 3.47 -8.59 -5.32
N LYS A 94 2.19 -8.37 -5.64
CA LYS A 94 1.70 -7.09 -6.18
C LYS A 94 2.00 -5.94 -5.23
N MET A 95 1.71 -6.11 -3.94
CA MET A 95 1.99 -5.09 -2.93
C MET A 95 3.48 -4.76 -2.81
N PHE A 96 4.34 -5.78 -2.76
CA PHE A 96 5.78 -5.57 -2.71
C PHE A 96 6.25 -4.74 -3.91
N LYS A 97 5.83 -5.11 -5.13
CA LYS A 97 6.17 -4.38 -6.36
C LYS A 97 5.65 -2.93 -6.33
N ILE A 98 4.43 -2.70 -5.83
CA ILE A 98 3.87 -1.36 -5.67
C ILE A 98 4.71 -0.55 -4.69
N ALA A 99 5.02 -1.08 -3.51
CA ALA A 99 5.82 -0.40 -2.49
C ALA A 99 7.20 0.01 -3.03
N ILE A 100 7.91 -0.92 -3.67
CA ILE A 100 9.18 -0.63 -4.34
C ILE A 100 9.00 0.43 -5.43
N GLY A 101 7.96 0.31 -6.26
CA GLY A 101 7.65 1.30 -7.30
C GLY A 101 7.48 2.70 -6.72
N LEU A 102 6.68 2.85 -5.65
CA LEU A 102 6.43 4.11 -4.98
C LEU A 102 7.71 4.76 -4.41
N ILE A 103 8.64 3.93 -3.90
CA ILE A 103 9.93 4.42 -3.39
C ILE A 103 10.88 4.78 -4.54
N THR A 104 10.79 4.07 -5.67
CA THR A 104 11.80 4.15 -6.72
C THR A 104 11.51 5.16 -7.84
N LEU A 105 10.25 5.61 -7.98
CA LEU A 105 9.81 6.57 -8.99
C LEU A 105 10.52 7.94 -8.85
N PRO A 106 11.13 8.47 -9.93
CA PRO A 106 11.64 9.84 -9.98
C PRO A 106 10.62 10.83 -10.57
N PRO A 107 10.63 12.12 -10.17
CA PRO A 107 11.27 12.68 -8.98
C PRO A 107 10.60 12.17 -7.68
N PRO A 108 11.20 12.37 -6.49
CA PRO A 108 10.60 11.96 -5.23
C PRO A 108 9.32 12.76 -4.96
N ASP A 109 8.20 12.26 -5.49
CA ASP A 109 6.88 12.73 -5.11
C ASP A 109 6.56 12.25 -3.67
N VAL A 110 5.47 12.76 -3.09
CA VAL A 110 4.95 12.40 -1.75
C VAL A 110 4.76 10.87 -1.56
N SER A 111 4.82 10.11 -2.65
CA SER A 111 4.73 8.66 -2.73
C SER A 111 5.81 7.88 -1.98
N ILE A 112 6.98 8.46 -1.68
CA ILE A 112 8.04 7.71 -0.98
C ILE A 112 7.61 7.31 0.43
N ILE A 113 6.97 8.22 1.17
CA ILE A 113 6.48 7.92 2.53
C ILE A 113 5.48 6.77 2.46
N GLN A 114 4.51 6.86 1.54
CA GLN A 114 3.52 5.81 1.35
C GLN A 114 4.14 4.48 0.92
N GLY A 115 5.18 4.51 0.09
CA GLY A 115 5.94 3.32 -0.31
C GLY A 115 6.67 2.65 0.84
N VAL A 116 7.33 3.42 1.71
CA VAL A 116 8.02 2.91 2.91
C VAL A 116 7.02 2.34 3.91
N GLU A 117 5.92 3.05 4.17
CA GLU A 117 4.87 2.59 5.09
C GLU A 117 4.20 1.32 4.59
N LEU A 118 3.93 1.22 3.27
CA LEU A 118 3.34 0.02 2.68
C LEU A 118 4.31 -1.18 2.73
N LEU A 119 5.61 -0.94 2.56
CA LEU A 119 6.62 -1.99 2.71
C LEU A 119 6.72 -2.47 4.16
N HIS A 120 6.68 -1.56 5.13
CA HIS A 120 6.64 -1.92 6.55
C HIS A 120 5.44 -2.83 6.85
N ASP A 121 4.24 -2.44 6.43
CA ASP A 121 3.03 -3.24 6.67
C ASP A 121 3.09 -4.60 5.95
N TRP A 122 3.68 -4.67 4.75
CA TRP A 122 3.96 -5.93 4.06
C TRP A 122 4.91 -6.84 4.86
N ILE A 123 6.00 -6.29 5.42
CA ILE A 123 6.95 -7.04 6.25
C ILE A 123 6.25 -7.58 7.50
N MET A 124 5.38 -6.78 8.14
CA MET A 124 4.64 -7.22 9.32
C MET A 124 3.67 -8.36 9.01
N ILE A 125 3.01 -8.32 7.84
CA ILE A 125 2.11 -9.38 7.37
C ILE A 125 2.88 -10.66 7.00
N ASP A 126 4.06 -10.54 6.39
CA ASP A 126 4.89 -11.69 6.00
C ASP A 126 5.65 -12.29 7.19
N GLY A 127 6.11 -11.44 8.11
CA GLY A 127 6.77 -11.75 9.37
C GLY A 127 6.01 -12.76 10.23
N GLU A 128 4.68 -12.65 10.26
CA GLU A 128 3.79 -13.58 10.96
C GLU A 128 3.67 -14.94 10.26
N LYS A 129 3.87 -15.02 8.95
CA LYS A 129 3.98 -16.29 8.21
C LYS A 129 5.39 -16.87 8.25
N SER A 130 6.41 -16.04 8.44
CA SER A 130 7.83 -16.40 8.37
C SER A 130 8.44 -16.83 9.71
N VAL A 131 7.63 -17.39 10.63
CA VAL A 131 8.16 -18.30 11.68
C VAL A 131 8.91 -19.51 11.06
N GLY A 132 9.03 -19.60 9.73
CA GLY A 132 9.92 -20.53 9.04
C GLY A 132 10.48 -20.11 7.68
N VAL A 133 10.54 -18.82 7.29
CA VAL A 133 11.17 -18.42 6.01
C VAL A 133 12.31 -17.43 6.23
N SER A 134 13.51 -17.88 5.85
CA SER A 134 14.77 -17.14 5.89
C SER A 134 14.70 -15.89 5.01
N ILE A 135 14.62 -14.71 5.65
CA ILE A 135 14.79 -13.39 5.00
C ILE A 135 16.19 -13.24 4.37
N VAL A 136 17.11 -14.18 4.65
CA VAL A 136 18.54 -14.10 4.31
C VAL A 136 18.87 -14.65 2.92
N GLU A 137 17.98 -15.38 2.25
CA GLU A 137 18.31 -16.04 0.96
C GLU A 137 17.91 -15.26 -0.31
N ASN A 138 17.25 -14.10 -0.18
CA ASN A 138 16.76 -13.36 -1.34
C ASN A 138 17.63 -12.12 -1.63
N GLU A 139 18.72 -12.30 -2.39
CA GLU A 139 19.58 -11.22 -2.90
C GLU A 139 18.79 -10.06 -3.52
N THR A 140 17.65 -10.36 -4.17
CA THR A 140 16.78 -9.35 -4.75
C THR A 140 16.17 -8.46 -3.67
N LEU A 141 15.68 -9.03 -2.57
CA LEU A 141 15.13 -8.26 -1.45
C LEU A 141 16.20 -7.37 -0.80
N MET A 142 17.41 -7.90 -0.61
CA MET A 142 18.53 -7.17 -0.02
C MET A 142 18.98 -6.00 -0.91
N ASN A 143 19.02 -6.18 -2.23
CA ASN A 143 19.28 -5.11 -3.19
C ASN A 143 18.20 -4.03 -3.16
N HIS A 144 16.93 -4.40 -3.03
CA HIS A 144 15.84 -3.42 -2.86
C HIS A 144 15.96 -2.66 -1.54
N LEU A 145 16.24 -3.34 -0.42
CA LEU A 145 16.44 -2.70 0.88
C LEU A 145 17.62 -1.71 0.86
N LEU A 146 18.72 -2.06 0.19
CA LEU A 146 19.85 -1.15 -0.02
C LEU A 146 19.43 0.07 -0.84
N GLN A 147 18.70 -0.10 -1.94
CA GLN A 147 18.20 1.03 -2.73
C GLN A 147 17.27 1.96 -1.94
N ILE A 148 16.41 1.39 -1.08
CA ILE A 148 15.55 2.15 -0.18
C ILE A 148 16.41 2.95 0.81
N LEU A 149 17.38 2.30 1.45
CA LEU A 149 18.30 2.95 2.40
C LEU A 149 19.04 4.12 1.74
N PHE A 150 19.56 3.94 0.52
CA PHE A 150 20.22 5.00 -0.24
C PHE A 150 19.28 6.18 -0.53
N LYS A 151 18.04 5.92 -0.97
CA LYS A 151 17.05 6.97 -1.23
C LYS A 151 16.62 7.73 0.02
N VAL A 152 16.46 7.02 1.15
CA VAL A 152 16.17 7.66 2.44
C VAL A 152 17.33 8.56 2.86
N LEU A 153 18.58 8.11 2.70
CA LEU A 153 19.77 8.91 3.00
C LEU A 153 19.89 10.14 2.08
N GLU A 154 19.59 10.02 0.78
CA GLU A 154 19.54 11.15 -0.15
C GLU A 154 18.50 12.21 0.27
N ILE A 155 17.30 11.79 0.67
CA ILE A 155 16.26 12.69 1.16
C ILE A 155 16.70 13.39 2.44
N LEU A 156 17.24 12.65 3.41
CA LEU A 156 17.74 13.23 4.66
C LEU A 156 18.88 14.23 4.40
N PHE A 157 19.78 13.92 3.47
CA PHE A 157 20.85 14.82 3.06
C PHE A 157 20.31 16.13 2.44
N LEU A 158 19.33 16.03 1.53
CA LEU A 158 18.67 17.19 0.94
C LEU A 158 17.96 18.05 2.00
N MET A 159 17.31 17.43 2.99
CA MET A 159 16.66 18.13 4.09
C MET A 159 17.63 18.85 5.02
N MET A 160 18.85 18.33 5.21
CA MET A 160 19.89 18.98 6.03
C MET A 160 20.57 20.16 5.34
N MET A 161 20.41 20.31 4.03
CA MET A 161 21.00 21.39 3.23
C MET A 161 20.06 22.59 3.01
N MET A 162 18.83 22.52 3.51
CA MET A 162 17.82 23.60 3.50
C MET A 162 17.74 24.29 4.86
#